data_AF-A0A7Y4ZF16-F1
#
_entry.id   AF-A0A7Y4ZF16-F1
#
_cell.length_a   1.000
_cell.length_b   1.000
_cell.length_c   1.000
_cell.angle_alpha   90.00
_cell.angle_beta   90.00
_cell.angle_gamma   90.00
#
_symmetry.space_group_name_H-M   'P 1'
#
loop_
_entity.id
_entity.type
_entity.pdbx_description
1 polymer ?
#
loop_
_entity_poly.entity_id
_entity_poly.type
_entity_poly.pdbx_seq_one_letter_code
_entity_poly.pdbx_strand_id
1 'polypeptide(L)'
;MLRRAVPTLVLLGIAGALVPTLARAEDEKPTARLEFANVSSLASCPGERTFRDRVAARLGLDPFETGAARTVVATLRDDKQKLRGEVVLRGADGNVIGRRELTAPRGECSELVESMASVVSLLLDPLG
;
A
#
# COMPACT_ATOMS: atom_id res chain seq x y z
N MET A 1 25.02 78.30 -6.80
CA MET A 1 24.72 77.83 -8.16
C MET A 1 25.62 76.64 -8.48
N LEU A 2 25.08 75.42 -8.55
CA LEU A 2 25.48 74.36 -9.48
C LEU A 2 24.48 73.18 -9.33
N ARG A 3 23.58 73.06 -10.32
CA ARG A 3 22.69 71.89 -10.52
C ARG A 3 23.53 70.77 -11.10
N ARG A 4 23.46 69.55 -10.56
CA ARG A 4 23.73 68.32 -11.34
C ARG A 4 22.63 67.30 -11.10
N ALA A 5 22.01 66.92 -12.20
CA ALA A 5 20.81 66.13 -12.31
C ALA A 5 21.09 64.65 -12.02
N VAL A 6 20.19 64.02 -11.26
CA VAL A 6 20.14 62.56 -11.10
C VAL A 6 19.43 62.00 -12.34
N PRO A 7 20.05 61.14 -13.16
CA PRO A 7 19.35 60.51 -14.25
C PRO A 7 18.42 59.44 -13.67
N THR A 8 17.13 59.68 -13.78
CA THR A 8 16.05 58.73 -13.52
C THR A 8 16.18 57.59 -14.53
N LEU A 9 16.91 56.54 -14.17
CA LEU A 9 16.92 55.30 -14.95
C LEU A 9 15.65 54.52 -14.61
N VAL A 10 14.62 54.74 -15.44
CA VAL A 10 13.40 53.94 -15.47
C VAL A 10 13.78 52.52 -15.90
N LEU A 11 13.95 51.63 -14.92
CA LEU A 11 14.03 50.19 -15.14
C LEU A 11 12.62 49.66 -15.36
N LEU A 12 12.19 49.71 -16.61
CA LEU A 12 11.07 48.94 -17.14
C LEU A 12 11.59 47.52 -17.46
N GLY A 13 11.21 46.49 -16.70
CA GLY A 13 11.75 45.15 -16.96
C GLY A 13 11.19 43.99 -16.13
N ILE A 14 10.19 43.32 -16.72
CA ILE A 14 9.80 41.90 -16.53
C ILE A 14 9.14 41.55 -15.17
N ALA A 15 7.82 41.73 -15.13
CA ALA A 15 6.95 40.97 -14.24
C ALA A 15 6.94 39.50 -14.69
N GLY A 16 7.94 38.73 -14.26
CA GLY A 16 7.96 37.28 -14.45
C GLY A 16 6.92 36.65 -13.52
N ALA A 17 5.78 36.24 -14.08
CA ALA A 17 4.82 35.42 -13.37
C ALA A 17 5.49 34.08 -13.02
N LEU A 18 5.95 33.94 -11.78
CA LEU A 18 6.29 32.66 -11.17
C LEU A 18 4.99 31.85 -11.08
N VAL A 19 4.67 31.08 -12.12
CA VAL A 19 3.61 30.09 -12.05
C VAL A 19 4.16 28.97 -11.16
N PRO A 20 3.63 28.74 -9.93
CA PRO A 20 4.04 27.58 -9.17
C PRO A 20 3.53 26.36 -9.95
N THR A 21 4.47 25.61 -10.52
CA THR A 21 4.20 24.26 -11.00
C THR A 21 3.80 23.45 -9.77
N LEU A 22 2.50 23.29 -9.55
CA LEU A 22 1.96 22.29 -8.66
C LEU A 22 2.33 20.93 -9.25
N ALA A 23 3.50 20.42 -8.88
CA ALA A 23 3.86 19.03 -9.10
C ALA A 23 2.85 18.19 -8.29
N ARG A 24 1.82 17.66 -8.97
CA ARG A 24 1.07 16.55 -8.42
C ARG A 24 2.05 15.37 -8.43
N ALA A 25 2.52 14.96 -7.26
CA ALA A 25 2.97 13.59 -7.11
C ALA A 25 1.74 12.74 -7.47
N GLU A 26 1.78 12.06 -8.61
CA GLU A 26 0.85 10.96 -8.83
C GLU A 26 1.19 9.95 -7.73
N ASP A 27 0.26 9.75 -6.80
CA ASP A 27 0.39 8.69 -5.80
C ASP A 27 0.56 7.38 -6.58
N GLU A 28 1.79 6.87 -6.55
CA GLU A 28 2.11 5.60 -7.19
C GLU A 28 1.27 4.55 -6.49
N LYS A 29 0.34 3.94 -7.23
CA LYS A 29 -0.56 2.93 -6.69
C LYS A 29 0.26 1.84 -6.00
N PRO A 30 -0.02 1.50 -4.74
CA PRO A 30 0.78 0.52 -4.04
C PRO A 30 0.57 -0.86 -4.66
N THR A 31 1.59 -1.37 -5.35
CA THR A 31 1.59 -2.71 -5.94
C THR A 31 2.46 -3.68 -5.13
N ALA A 32 2.07 -4.96 -5.11
CA ALA A 32 2.82 -6.03 -4.48
C ALA A 32 2.59 -7.38 -5.17
N ARG A 33 3.55 -8.29 -5.11
CA ARG A 33 3.30 -9.69 -5.46
C ARG A 33 2.55 -10.36 -4.31
N LEU A 34 1.63 -11.26 -4.61
CA LEU A 34 0.98 -12.10 -3.61
C LEU A 34 1.61 -13.49 -3.58
N GLU A 35 2.01 -13.92 -2.38
CA GLU A 35 2.34 -15.30 -2.06
C GLU A 35 1.33 -15.78 -1.02
N PHE A 36 0.33 -16.54 -1.46
CA PHE A 36 -0.72 -17.06 -0.58
C PHE A 36 -0.49 -18.54 -0.32
N ALA A 37 -0.39 -18.91 0.96
CA ALA A 37 -0.22 -20.28 1.39
C ALA A 37 -1.34 -20.69 2.35
N ASN A 38 -2.08 -21.73 1.97
CA ASN A 38 -2.93 -22.48 2.89
C ASN A 38 -2.39 -23.91 3.04
N VAL A 39 -2.63 -24.54 4.18
CA VAL A 39 -2.37 -25.96 4.35
C VAL A 39 -3.57 -26.76 3.84
N SER A 40 -3.35 -27.97 3.34
CA SER A 40 -4.40 -28.83 2.75
C SER A 40 -5.56 -29.13 3.71
N SER A 41 -5.31 -29.10 5.03
CA SER A 41 -6.34 -29.24 6.07
C SER A 41 -7.31 -28.07 6.16
N LEU A 42 -7.08 -26.98 5.42
CA LEU A 42 -7.90 -25.76 5.37
C LEU A 42 -8.55 -25.55 3.98
N ALA A 43 -8.81 -26.63 3.23
CA ALA A 43 -9.41 -26.53 1.89
C ALA A 43 -10.80 -25.84 1.87
N SER A 44 -11.51 -25.81 3.00
CA SER A 44 -12.78 -25.10 3.16
C SER A 44 -12.62 -23.59 3.40
N CYS A 45 -11.41 -23.13 3.72
CA CYS A 45 -11.13 -21.70 3.87
C CYS A 45 -11.14 -21.00 2.51
N PRO A 46 -11.50 -19.71 2.47
CA PRO A 46 -11.33 -18.92 1.25
C PRO A 46 -9.87 -18.97 0.77
N GLY A 47 -9.71 -19.25 -0.53
CA GLY A 47 -8.40 -19.35 -1.17
C GLY A 47 -7.86 -18.00 -1.66
N GLU A 48 -6.72 -18.06 -2.36
CA GLU A 48 -5.98 -16.89 -2.85
C GLU A 48 -6.86 -15.90 -3.64
N ARG A 49 -7.70 -16.40 -4.55
CA ARG A 49 -8.54 -15.53 -5.38
C ARG A 49 -9.53 -14.72 -4.53
N THR A 50 -10.24 -15.37 -3.61
CA THR A 50 -11.14 -14.67 -2.70
C THR A 50 -10.37 -13.66 -1.85
N PHE A 51 -9.19 -14.03 -1.33
CA PHE A 51 -8.36 -13.11 -0.57
C PHE A 51 -7.97 -11.85 -1.38
N ARG A 52 -7.52 -12.05 -2.62
CA ARG A 52 -7.22 -10.97 -3.58
C ARG A 52 -8.44 -10.08 -3.80
N ASP A 53 -9.62 -10.66 -4.06
CA ASP A 53 -10.85 -9.90 -4.26
C ASP A 53 -11.24 -9.08 -3.02
N ARG A 54 -11.02 -9.60 -1.81
CA ARG A 54 -11.30 -8.89 -0.54
C ARG A 54 -10.35 -7.72 -0.30
N VAL A 55 -9.07 -7.85 -0.66
CA VAL A 55 -8.12 -6.72 -0.60
C VAL A 55 -8.49 -5.68 -1.65
N ALA A 56 -8.79 -6.12 -2.88
CA ALA A 56 -9.13 -5.23 -3.97
C ALA A 56 -10.39 -4.41 -3.68
N ALA A 57 -11.41 -5.04 -3.08
CA ALA A 57 -12.63 -4.35 -2.66
C ALA A 57 -12.38 -3.23 -1.64
N ARG A 58 -11.32 -3.34 -0.82
CA ARG A 58 -10.96 -2.32 0.18
C ARG A 58 -10.15 -1.18 -0.42
N LEU A 59 -9.24 -1.48 -1.35
CA LEU A 59 -8.39 -0.49 -2.02
C LEU A 59 -9.05 0.15 -3.25
N GLY A 60 -10.18 -0.39 -3.73
CA GLY A 60 -10.84 0.05 -4.95
C GLY A 60 -10.13 -0.39 -6.25
N LEU A 61 -9.06 -1.19 -6.14
CA LEU A 61 -8.26 -1.74 -7.24
C LEU A 61 -7.56 -3.02 -6.77
N ASP A 62 -7.19 -3.91 -7.71
CA ASP A 62 -6.33 -5.06 -7.40
C ASP A 62 -4.86 -4.60 -7.28
N PRO A 63 -4.23 -4.67 -6.08
CA PRO A 63 -2.85 -4.24 -5.92
C PRO A 63 -1.84 -5.32 -6.35
N PHE A 64 -2.30 -6.52 -6.73
CA PHE A 64 -1.43 -7.68 -6.83
C PHE A 64 -0.93 -7.97 -8.25
N GLU A 65 0.31 -7.57 -8.50
CA GLU A 65 0.98 -7.73 -9.79
C GLU A 65 2.20 -8.66 -9.70
N THR A 66 2.38 -9.53 -10.70
CA THR A 66 3.48 -10.51 -10.72
C THR A 66 4.86 -9.83 -10.69
N GLY A 67 4.99 -8.68 -11.37
CA GLY A 67 6.23 -7.92 -11.51
C GLY A 67 6.53 -6.93 -10.38
N ALA A 68 5.64 -6.80 -9.39
CA ALA A 68 5.83 -5.83 -8.31
C ALA A 68 7.07 -6.15 -7.45
N ALA A 69 7.74 -5.09 -7.00
CA ALA A 69 8.99 -5.20 -6.23
C ALA A 69 8.75 -5.66 -4.78
N ARG A 70 7.63 -5.25 -4.18
CA ARG A 70 7.22 -5.65 -2.82
C ARG A 70 6.51 -7.00 -2.87
N THR A 71 6.54 -7.74 -1.77
CA THR A 71 5.82 -9.02 -1.65
C THR A 71 4.96 -9.06 -0.40
N VAL A 72 3.69 -9.40 -0.55
CA VAL A 72 2.80 -9.80 0.54
C VAL A 72 2.81 -11.33 0.64
N VAL A 73 3.25 -11.83 1.78
CA VAL A 73 3.16 -13.26 2.13
C VAL A 73 2.00 -13.42 3.10
N ALA A 74 0.95 -14.12 2.68
CA ALA A 74 -0.24 -14.39 3.47
C ALA A 74 -0.34 -15.90 3.73
N THR A 75 -0.32 -16.30 5.00
CA THR A 75 -0.28 -17.71 5.39
C THR A 75 -1.41 -18.04 6.36
N LEU A 76 -2.14 -19.13 6.10
CA LEU A 76 -3.15 -19.70 6.99
C LEU A 76 -2.69 -21.07 7.50
N ARG A 77 -2.76 -21.27 8.82
CA ARG A 77 -2.39 -22.53 9.48
C ARG A 77 -3.39 -22.89 10.58
N ASP A 78 -3.59 -24.19 10.74
CA ASP A 78 -4.28 -24.74 11.91
C ASP A 78 -3.31 -24.73 13.10
N ASP A 79 -3.74 -24.20 14.25
CA ASP A 79 -3.01 -24.22 15.52
C ASP A 79 -3.90 -24.80 16.63
N LYS A 80 -4.03 -26.12 16.62
CA LYS A 80 -4.75 -26.95 17.61
C LYS A 80 -6.24 -26.61 17.69
N GLN A 81 -6.59 -25.60 18.49
CA GLN A 81 -7.96 -25.18 18.79
C GLN A 81 -8.32 -23.86 18.10
N LYS A 82 -7.37 -23.25 17.40
CA LYS A 82 -7.55 -21.98 16.70
C LYS A 82 -6.95 -22.06 15.30
N LEU A 83 -7.36 -21.12 14.47
CA LEU A 83 -6.70 -20.80 13.21
C LEU A 83 -5.73 -19.66 13.48
N ARG A 84 -4.58 -19.70 12.82
CA ARG A 84 -3.60 -18.61 12.79
C ARG A 84 -3.43 -18.12 11.36
N GLY A 85 -3.57 -16.81 11.18
CA GLY A 85 -3.24 -16.09 9.97
C GLY A 85 -1.99 -15.24 10.20
N GLU A 86 -1.01 -15.32 9.31
CA GLU A 86 0.15 -14.43 9.31
C GLU A 86 0.19 -13.64 8.00
N VAL A 87 0.41 -12.34 8.10
CA VAL A 87 0.66 -11.44 6.97
C VAL A 87 2.03 -10.80 7.17
N VAL A 88 2.90 -10.95 6.18
CA VAL A 88 4.22 -10.32 6.12
C VAL A 88 4.32 -9.48 4.85
N LEU A 89 4.72 -8.22 4.99
CA LEU A 89 5.07 -7.36 3.87
C LEU A 89 6.60 -7.25 3.78
N ARG A 90 7.13 -7.61 2.62
CA ARG A 90 8.55 -7.47 2.28
C ARG A 90 8.75 -6.29 1.33
N GLY A 91 9.81 -5.53 1.58
CA GLY A 91 10.29 -4.47 0.69
C GLY A 91 10.97 -5.03 -0.56
N ALA A 92 11.38 -4.14 -1.46
CA ALA A 92 12.08 -4.49 -2.70
C ALA A 92 13.43 -5.21 -2.47
N ASP A 93 14.05 -4.96 -1.33
CA ASP A 93 15.29 -5.59 -0.85
C ASP A 93 15.05 -6.96 -0.18
N GLY A 94 13.79 -7.39 -0.08
CA GLY A 94 13.38 -8.61 0.61
C GLY A 94 13.27 -8.50 2.14
N ASN A 95 13.63 -7.34 2.72
CA ASN A 95 13.53 -7.10 4.15
C ASN A 95 12.07 -7.00 4.58
N VAL A 96 11.78 -7.46 5.79
CA VAL A 96 10.43 -7.37 6.37
C VAL A 96 10.18 -5.93 6.81
N ILE A 97 9.22 -5.27 6.16
CA ILE A 97 8.81 -3.89 6.48
C ILE A 97 7.45 -3.84 7.19
N GLY A 98 6.74 -4.97 7.28
CA GLY A 98 5.53 -5.12 8.07
C GLY A 98 5.23 -6.57 8.40
N ARG A 99 4.67 -6.82 9.60
CA ARG A 99 4.19 -8.15 10.02
C ARG A 99 3.00 -8.01 10.95
N ARG A 100 1.99 -8.86 10.77
CA ARG A 100 0.88 -9.05 11.70
C ARG A 100 0.48 -10.51 11.79
N GLU A 101 0.12 -10.92 13.00
CA GLU A 101 -0.46 -12.22 13.29
C GLU A 101 -1.89 -12.02 13.79
N LEU A 102 -2.79 -12.88 13.35
CA LEU A 102 -4.20 -12.90 13.69
C LEU A 102 -4.60 -14.32 14.09
N THR A 103 -5.56 -14.45 15.00
CA THR A 103 -6.12 -15.76 15.37
C THR A 103 -7.63 -15.72 15.37
N ALA A 104 -8.26 -16.85 15.05
CA ALA A 104 -9.70 -17.02 15.08
C ALA A 104 -10.08 -18.43 15.56
N PRO A 105 -11.32 -18.67 16.04
CA PRO A 105 -11.86 -20.01 16.20
C PRO A 105 -11.84 -20.83 14.91
N ARG A 106 -11.78 -22.17 15.01
CA ARG A 106 -11.71 -23.08 13.84
C ARG A 106 -12.88 -22.96 12.87
N GLY A 107 -14.05 -22.54 13.34
CA GLY A 107 -15.24 -22.32 12.50
C GLY A 107 -15.27 -20.98 11.77
N GLU A 108 -14.33 -20.08 12.05
CA GLU A 108 -14.38 -18.68 11.62
C GLU A 108 -13.28 -18.34 10.59
N CYS A 109 -12.92 -19.31 9.74
CA CYS A 109 -11.86 -19.09 8.77
C CYS A 109 -12.16 -17.95 7.79
N SER A 110 -13.42 -17.78 7.39
CA SER A 110 -13.82 -16.65 6.54
C SER A 110 -13.54 -15.30 7.21
N GLU A 111 -13.90 -15.15 8.49
CA GLU A 111 -13.66 -13.93 9.26
C GLU A 111 -12.16 -13.64 9.44
N LEU A 112 -11.37 -14.70 9.65
CA LEU A 112 -9.91 -14.57 9.70
C LEU A 112 -9.34 -14.05 8.38
N VAL A 113 -9.80 -14.57 7.24
CA VAL A 113 -9.38 -14.11 5.91
C VAL A 113 -9.79 -12.65 5.66
N GLU A 114 -11.00 -12.25 6.07
CA GLU A 114 -11.43 -10.85 6.00
C GLU A 114 -10.53 -9.93 6.82
N SER A 115 -10.18 -10.35 8.03
CA SER A 115 -9.29 -9.61 8.91
C SER A 115 -7.88 -9.49 8.32
N MET A 116 -7.36 -10.57 7.73
CA MET A 116 -6.07 -10.55 7.03
C MET A 116 -6.10 -9.62 5.82
N ALA A 117 -7.18 -9.58 5.05
CA ALA A 117 -7.33 -8.67 3.91
C ALA A 117 -7.34 -7.19 4.35
N SER A 118 -8.00 -6.88 5.47
CA SER A 118 -7.96 -5.55 6.07
C SER A 118 -6.54 -5.15 6.49
N VAL A 119 -5.80 -6.08 7.12
CA VAL A 119 -4.39 -5.86 7.48
C VAL A 119 -3.53 -5.58 6.26
N VAL A 120 -3.69 -6.35 5.17
CA VAL A 120 -2.93 -6.10 3.93
C VAL A 120 -3.24 -4.74 3.36
N SER A 121 -4.52 -4.34 3.35
CA SER A 121 -4.93 -3.03 2.83
C SER A 121 -4.23 -1.90 3.58
N LEU A 122 -4.20 -1.96 4.92
CA LEU A 122 -3.48 -1.00 5.77
C LEU A 122 -1.95 -1.02 5.58
N LEU A 123 -1.38 -2.17 5.26
CA LEU A 123 0.06 -2.33 5.04
C LEU A 123 0.50 -1.79 3.67
N LEU A 124 -0.36 -1.89 2.66
CA LEU A 124 -0.10 -1.39 1.31
C LEU A 124 -0.40 0.10 1.19
N ASP A 125 -1.50 0.54 1.79
CA ASP A 125 -1.98 1.92 1.76
C ASP A 125 -2.39 2.40 3.17
N PRO A 126 -1.43 2.91 3.96
CA PRO A 126 -1.70 3.32 5.34
C PRO A 126 -2.43 4.67 5.45
N LEU A 127 -2.49 5.48 4.40
CA LEU A 127 -3.01 6.86 4.45
C LEU A 127 -4.23 7.12 3.56
N GLY A 128 -4.43 6.34 2.49
CA GLY A 128 -5.59 6.47 1.58
C GLY A 128 -5.51 7.66 0.62
#